data_AF-A0AA88LA52-F1
#
_entry.id   AF-A0AA88LA52-F1
#
_cell.length_a   1.000
_cell.length_b   1.000
_cell.length_c   1.000
_cell.angle_alpha   90.00
_cell.angle_beta   90.00
_cell.angle_gamma   90.00
#
_symmetry.space_group_name_H-M   'P 1'
#
loop_
_entity.id
_entity.type
_entity.pdbx_description
1 polymer ?
#
loop_
_entity_poly.entity_id
_entity_poly.type
_entity_poly.pdbx_seq_one_letter_code
_entity_poly.pdbx_strand_id
1 'polypeptide(L)'
;MSEALTRMYTLSFSYLAGKKALVSPCAALFGVQTRTKAFRHIELPKVGAVRLRYKIHFPEDGQYTIEQLRVTKLAGRDPLTGRVVHGKIGGGIKMKHLWVDIHRTAPKEGPPLVERVMNIQRDLTRNAFVALTISGIKPVIDMQQLA
;
A
#
# COMPACT_ATOMS: atom_id res chain seq x y z
N MET A 1 -84.45 16.91 -2.16
CA MET A 1 -83.36 17.06 -3.16
C MET A 1 -82.01 17.25 -2.46
N SER A 2 -81.61 16.32 -1.59
CA SER A 2 -80.46 16.52 -0.67
C SER A 2 -79.54 15.30 -0.50
N GLU A 3 -79.76 14.21 -1.24
CA GLU A 3 -78.90 13.01 -1.15
C GLU A 3 -77.98 12.85 -2.37
N ALA A 4 -78.41 13.32 -3.54
CA ALA A 4 -77.60 13.24 -4.77
C ALA A 4 -76.42 14.22 -4.75
N LEU A 5 -76.59 15.41 -4.17
CA LEU A 5 -75.51 16.39 -4.03
C LEU A 5 -74.46 15.94 -3.00
N THR A 6 -74.88 15.29 -1.91
CA THR A 6 -73.96 14.79 -0.86
C THR A 6 -73.12 13.60 -1.33
N ARG A 7 -73.63 12.78 -2.26
CA ARG A 7 -72.87 11.69 -2.90
C ARG A 7 -71.88 12.15 -3.97
N MET A 8 -72.16 13.24 -4.66
CA MET A 8 -71.21 13.84 -5.62
C MET A 8 -69.99 14.42 -4.92
N TYR A 9 -70.18 15.10 -3.77
CA TYR A 9 -69.09 15.72 -3.03
C TYR A 9 -68.18 14.74 -2.25
N THR A 10 -68.69 13.55 -1.88
CA THR A 10 -67.86 12.50 -1.24
C THR A 10 -67.03 11.69 -2.24
N LEU A 11 -67.44 11.62 -3.52
CA LEU A 11 -66.64 10.99 -4.58
C LEU A 11 -65.51 11.90 -5.08
N SER A 12 -65.60 13.22 -4.88
CA SER A 12 -64.55 14.17 -5.28
C SER A 12 -63.45 14.39 -4.25
N PHE A 13 -63.62 13.97 -2.99
CA PHE A 13 -62.60 14.19 -1.93
C PHE A 13 -61.67 12.99 -1.71
N SER A 14 -61.96 11.83 -2.28
CA SER A 14 -61.11 10.63 -2.19
C SER A 14 -60.08 10.52 -3.32
N TYR A 15 -60.13 11.38 -4.34
CA TYR A 15 -59.22 11.33 -5.50
C TYR A 15 -57.87 12.04 -5.28
N LEU A 16 -57.66 12.69 -4.13
CA LEU A 16 -56.43 13.40 -3.77
C LEU A 16 -55.65 12.76 -2.60
N ALA A 17 -55.97 11.51 -2.24
CA ALA A 17 -55.27 10.77 -1.20
C ALA A 17 -54.71 9.46 -1.76
N GLY A 18 -53.76 9.53 -2.70
CA GLY A 18 -53.17 8.30 -3.21
C GLY A 18 -52.37 8.37 -4.49
N LYS A 19 -51.61 9.43 -4.75
CA LYS A 19 -50.47 9.31 -5.67
C LYS A 19 -49.32 8.61 -4.92
N LYS A 20 -49.48 7.32 -4.66
CA LYS A 20 -48.32 6.44 -4.55
C LYS A 20 -47.70 6.45 -5.93
N ALA A 21 -46.60 7.19 -6.07
CA ALA A 21 -45.74 7.09 -7.23
C ALA A 21 -45.56 5.60 -7.53
N LEU A 22 -45.90 5.20 -8.76
CA LEU A 22 -45.48 3.92 -9.32
C LEU A 22 -43.95 4.01 -9.47
N VAL A 23 -43.25 3.91 -8.36
CA VAL A 23 -41.84 3.58 -8.33
C VAL A 23 -41.78 2.17 -8.88
N SER A 24 -41.16 2.03 -10.05
CA SER A 24 -40.92 0.76 -10.72
C SER A 24 -40.62 -0.35 -9.70
N PRO A 25 -41.38 -1.47 -9.70
CA PRO A 25 -41.17 -2.58 -8.77
C PRO A 25 -39.81 -3.27 -8.96
N CYS A 26 -39.04 -2.90 -9.98
CA CYS A 26 -37.68 -3.39 -10.20
C CYS A 26 -36.70 -2.93 -9.10
N ALA A 27 -36.97 -1.82 -8.42
CA ALA A 27 -36.11 -1.32 -7.35
C ALA A 27 -36.27 -2.06 -6.00
N ALA A 28 -37.32 -2.88 -5.83
CA ALA A 28 -37.60 -3.56 -4.56
C ALA A 28 -36.85 -4.90 -4.39
N LEU A 29 -36.27 -5.46 -5.46
CA LEU A 29 -35.48 -6.70 -5.41
C LEU A 29 -33.99 -6.49 -5.19
N PHE A 30 -33.52 -5.25 -5.29
CA PHE A 30 -32.18 -4.88 -4.87
C PHE A 30 -32.31 -4.02 -3.62
N GLY A 31 -32.33 -4.67 -2.46
CA GLY A 31 -32.11 -3.97 -1.20
C GLY A 31 -30.84 -3.15 -1.33
N VAL A 32 -30.98 -1.84 -1.52
CA VAL A 32 -29.87 -0.90 -1.44
C VAL A 32 -29.48 -0.89 0.03
N GLN A 33 -28.61 -1.82 0.42
CA GLN A 33 -27.90 -1.73 1.68
C GLN A 33 -27.09 -0.43 1.61
N THR A 34 -27.63 0.66 2.13
CA THR A 34 -26.82 1.83 2.45
C THR A 34 -25.85 1.35 3.52
N ARG A 35 -24.63 0.97 3.11
CA ARG A 35 -23.55 0.64 4.03
C ARG A 35 -23.32 1.88 4.89
N THR A 36 -23.94 1.93 6.07
CA THR A 36 -23.62 2.90 7.09
C THR A 36 -22.16 2.64 7.41
N LYS A 37 -21.27 3.47 6.86
CA LYS A 37 -19.85 3.40 7.20
C LYS A 37 -19.81 3.73 8.68
N ALA A 38 -19.61 2.71 9.53
CA ALA A 38 -19.27 2.94 10.92
C ALA A 38 -17.98 3.76 10.93
N PHE A 39 -18.12 5.08 11.09
CA PHE A 39 -17.02 6.01 11.29
C PHE A 39 -16.48 5.75 12.70
N ARG A 40 -15.73 4.66 12.84
CA ARG A 40 -14.88 4.49 14.01
C ARG A 40 -13.82 5.58 13.92
N HIS A 41 -13.78 6.45 14.93
CA HIS A 41 -12.70 7.42 15.08
C HIS A 41 -11.43 6.62 15.42
N ILE A 42 -10.63 6.37 14.40
CA ILE A 42 -9.35 5.68 14.51
C ILE A 42 -8.29 6.76 14.37
N GLU A 43 -7.46 6.92 15.38
CA GLU A 43 -6.34 7.84 15.31
C GLU A 43 -5.34 7.34 14.26
N LEU A 44 -5.07 8.17 13.26
CA LEU A 44 -4.12 7.87 12.22
C LEU A 44 -2.70 8.16 12.71
N PRO A 45 -1.71 7.34 12.36
CA PRO A 45 -0.33 7.63 12.71
C PRO A 45 0.11 8.94 12.03
N LYS A 46 0.96 9.71 12.72
CA LYS A 46 1.56 10.92 12.15
C LYS A 46 2.39 10.54 10.90
N VAL A 47 2.33 11.41 9.88
CA VAL A 47 3.12 11.25 8.65
C VAL A 47 4.60 11.23 9.02
N GLY A 48 5.31 10.15 8.67
CA GLY A 48 6.73 9.95 8.96
C GLY A 48 7.04 8.97 10.09
N ALA A 49 6.08 8.65 10.97
CA ALA A 49 6.27 7.65 12.01
C ALA A 49 6.37 6.21 11.43
N VAL A 50 5.67 5.96 10.33
CA VAL A 50 5.58 4.65 9.68
C VAL A 50 5.98 4.76 8.21
N ARG A 51 6.59 3.71 7.64
CA ARG A 51 6.83 3.62 6.19
C ARG A 51 5.49 3.42 5.45
N LEU A 52 5.01 4.48 4.82
CA LEU A 52 3.74 4.49 4.07
C LEU A 52 3.89 4.13 2.57
N ARG A 53 5.12 4.05 2.05
CA ARG A 53 5.36 3.81 0.61
C ARG A 53 5.25 2.32 0.27
N TYR A 54 5.99 1.49 0.99
CA TYR A 54 6.05 0.05 0.73
C TYR A 54 6.50 -0.73 1.97
N LYS A 55 6.10 -2.00 2.04
CA LYS A 55 6.54 -3.01 3.00
C LYS A 55 7.54 -3.94 2.32
N ILE A 56 8.68 -4.17 2.96
CA ILE A 56 9.70 -5.13 2.51
C ILE A 56 9.42 -6.46 3.21
N HIS A 57 9.47 -7.56 2.47
CA HIS A 57 9.44 -8.91 3.03
C HIS A 57 10.87 -9.39 3.17
N PHE A 58 11.32 -9.55 4.41
CA PHE A 58 12.62 -10.12 4.74
C PHE A 58 12.54 -11.65 4.74
N PRO A 59 13.66 -12.35 4.49
CA PRO A 59 13.71 -13.80 4.60
C PRO A 59 13.34 -14.26 6.01
N GLU A 60 12.72 -15.43 6.11
CA GLU A 60 12.27 -16.02 7.38
C GLU A 60 13.45 -16.35 8.30
N ASP A 61 14.59 -16.70 7.71
CA ASP A 61 15.83 -17.03 8.43
C ASP A 61 16.47 -15.81 9.13
N GLY A 62 16.04 -14.59 8.79
CA GLY A 62 16.62 -13.35 9.31
C GLY A 62 18.06 -13.07 8.85
N GLN A 63 18.63 -13.94 8.01
CA GLN A 63 19.99 -13.81 7.50
C GLN A 63 20.06 -12.82 6.35
N TYR A 64 21.15 -12.05 6.29
CA TYR A 64 21.38 -11.11 5.20
C TYR A 64 21.54 -11.86 3.87
N THR A 65 20.85 -11.37 2.84
CA THR A 65 20.84 -12.00 1.52
C THR A 65 21.12 -10.97 0.43
N ILE A 66 21.86 -11.40 -0.59
CA ILE A 66 22.17 -10.60 -1.80
C ILE A 66 20.98 -10.62 -2.79
N GLU A 67 20.05 -11.54 -2.60
CA GLU A 67 18.88 -11.70 -3.46
C GLU A 67 17.94 -10.50 -3.42
N GLN A 68 17.26 -10.28 -4.54
CA GLN A 68 16.30 -9.19 -4.67
C GLN A 68 15.01 -9.51 -3.90
N LEU A 69 14.77 -8.79 -2.81
CA LEU A 69 13.63 -8.98 -1.92
C LEU A 69 12.32 -8.51 -2.54
N ARG A 70 11.24 -9.22 -2.20
CA ARG A 70 9.87 -8.86 -2.61
C ARG A 70 9.37 -7.66 -1.82
N VAL A 71 8.68 -6.76 -2.52
CA VAL A 71 8.15 -5.52 -1.95
C VAL A 71 6.67 -5.41 -2.26
N THR A 72 5.87 -5.09 -1.25
CA THR A 72 4.44 -4.75 -1.40
C THR A 72 4.25 -3.25 -1.25
N LYS A 73 3.72 -2.59 -2.28
CA LYS A 73 3.41 -1.16 -2.23
C LYS A 73 2.16 -0.90 -1.42
N LEU A 74 2.23 0.06 -0.50
CA LEU A 74 1.13 0.40 0.41
C LEU A 74 0.32 1.61 -0.09
N ALA A 75 0.82 2.36 -1.08
CA ALA A 75 0.13 3.50 -1.68
C ALA A 75 -0.36 4.54 -0.66
N GLY A 76 0.48 4.86 0.33
CA GLY A 76 0.15 5.86 1.35
C GLY A 76 -0.82 5.38 2.43
N ARG A 77 -1.07 4.06 2.49
CA ARG A 77 -1.89 3.43 3.52
C ARG A 77 -1.04 2.95 4.67
N ASP A 78 -1.62 2.99 5.86
CA ASP A 78 -1.02 2.39 7.04
C ASP A 78 -1.08 0.86 6.95
N PRO A 79 0.04 0.12 7.13
CA PRO A 79 0.06 -1.34 7.06
C PRO A 79 -0.81 -2.03 8.11
N LEU A 80 -1.09 -1.38 9.25
CA LEU A 80 -1.92 -1.96 10.32
C LEU A 80 -3.40 -1.67 10.10
N THR A 81 -3.77 -0.39 9.93
CA THR A 81 -5.18 0.01 9.84
C THR A 81 -5.75 -0.01 8.41
N GLY A 82 -4.90 -0.03 7.38
CA GLY A 82 -5.30 0.03 5.96
C GLY A 82 -5.91 1.37 5.52
N ARG A 83 -5.94 2.37 6.42
CA ARG A 83 -6.45 3.72 6.16
C ARG A 83 -5.44 4.54 5.38
N VAL A 84 -5.95 5.45 4.56
CA VAL A 84 -5.11 6.38 3.81
C VAL A 84 -4.60 7.45 4.77
N VAL A 85 -3.28 7.48 4.97
CA VAL A 85 -2.60 8.51 5.78
C VAL A 85 -2.07 9.61 4.86
N HIS A 86 -1.62 9.25 3.66
CA HIS A 86 -1.03 10.19 2.71
C HIS A 86 -1.49 9.94 1.27
N GLY A 87 -2.25 10.87 0.68
CA GLY A 87 -2.88 10.69 -0.63
C GLY A 87 -1.97 10.85 -1.86
N LYS A 88 -0.76 11.40 -1.73
CA LYS A 88 0.14 11.68 -2.88
C LYS A 88 1.00 10.49 -3.32
N ILE A 89 0.88 9.33 -2.67
CA ILE A 89 1.68 8.14 -3.00
C ILE A 89 0.79 7.16 -3.78
N GLY A 90 1.12 6.94 -5.05
CA GLY A 90 0.34 6.12 -5.97
C GLY A 90 1.00 4.80 -6.38
N GLY A 91 0.37 4.15 -7.35
CA GLY A 91 0.94 3.02 -8.08
C GLY A 91 2.06 3.45 -9.03
N GLY A 92 3.01 2.56 -9.30
CA GLY A 92 4.13 2.81 -10.21
C GLY A 92 4.83 1.49 -10.55
N ILE A 93 5.99 1.53 -11.21
CA ILE A 93 6.69 0.33 -11.69
C ILE A 93 6.94 -0.71 -10.57
N LYS A 94 6.67 -1.99 -10.85
CA LYS A 94 6.99 -3.07 -9.90
C LYS A 94 8.50 -3.06 -9.65
N MET A 95 8.88 -3.00 -8.39
CA MET A 95 10.28 -2.91 -7.97
C MET A 95 10.56 -3.98 -6.92
N LYS A 96 11.80 -4.47 -6.89
CA LYS A 96 12.33 -5.31 -5.84
C LYS A 96 13.31 -4.49 -5.00
N HIS A 97 13.53 -4.88 -3.75
CA HIS A 97 14.43 -4.19 -2.85
C HIS A 97 15.76 -4.95 -2.75
N LEU A 98 16.86 -4.22 -2.85
CA LEU A 98 18.18 -4.72 -2.47
C LEU A 98 18.39 -4.44 -0.99
N TRP A 99 18.60 -5.49 -0.20
CA TRP A 99 19.01 -5.33 1.19
C TRP A 99 20.42 -4.75 1.18
N VAL A 100 20.59 -3.62 1.86
CA VAL A 100 21.88 -2.94 1.96
C VAL A 100 22.26 -2.81 3.41
N ASP A 101 23.48 -3.20 3.72
CA ASP A 101 24.10 -2.89 5.00
C ASP A 101 24.50 -1.40 5.05
N ILE A 102 23.94 -0.69 6.03
CA ILE A 102 24.22 0.73 6.27
C ILE A 102 25.40 0.88 7.23
N HIS A 103 25.65 -0.11 8.07
CA HIS A 103 26.65 -0.06 9.13
C HIS A 103 27.89 -0.86 8.73
N ARG A 104 28.87 -0.16 8.13
CA ARG A 104 30.18 -0.74 7.86
C ARG A 104 30.92 -1.01 9.17
N THR A 105 30.78 -2.23 9.66
CA THR A 105 31.36 -2.65 10.95
C THR A 105 32.74 -3.25 10.70
N ALA A 106 33.77 -2.55 11.19
CA ALA A 106 35.13 -3.07 11.14
C ALA A 106 35.33 -4.18 12.20
N PRO A 107 36.24 -5.14 11.97
CA PRO A 107 36.66 -6.07 13.01
C PRO A 107 37.25 -5.32 14.21
N LYS A 108 36.93 -5.79 15.43
CA LYS A 108 37.39 -5.14 16.68
C LYS A 108 38.87 -5.36 16.97
N GLU A 109 39.43 -6.45 16.48
CA GLU A 109 40.82 -6.85 16.70
C GLU A 109 41.41 -7.30 15.36
N GLY A 110 42.60 -6.81 15.03
CA GLY A 110 43.32 -7.14 13.80
C GLY A 110 43.45 -6.00 12.79
N PRO A 111 44.02 -6.29 11.61
CA PRO A 111 44.19 -5.30 10.55
C PRO A 111 42.83 -4.86 9.96
N PRO A 112 42.76 -3.66 9.38
CA PRO A 112 41.53 -3.16 8.75
C PRO A 112 41.07 -4.08 7.62
N LEU A 113 39.75 -4.23 7.49
CA LEU A 113 39.15 -5.04 6.45
C LEU A 113 39.36 -4.39 5.07
N VAL A 114 40.04 -5.11 4.18
CA VAL A 114 40.19 -4.71 2.78
C VAL A 114 39.16 -5.47 1.95
N GLU A 115 38.32 -4.72 1.24
CA GLU A 115 37.26 -5.27 0.43
C GLU A 115 37.41 -4.86 -1.03
N ARG A 116 36.92 -5.71 -1.95
CA ARG A 116 36.90 -5.42 -3.37
C ARG A 116 35.47 -5.25 -3.87
N VAL A 117 35.25 -4.21 -4.68
CA VAL A 117 33.98 -4.01 -5.38
C VAL A 117 33.93 -4.98 -6.56
N MET A 118 32.88 -5.81 -6.59
CA MET A 118 32.65 -6.80 -7.64
C MET A 118 31.70 -6.27 -8.71
N ASN A 119 30.59 -5.64 -8.29
CA ASN A 119 29.55 -5.18 -9.21
C ASN A 119 28.89 -3.90 -8.68
N ILE A 120 28.37 -3.05 -9.57
CA ILE A 120 27.61 -1.85 -9.23
C ILE A 120 26.25 -1.95 -9.92
N GLN A 121 25.18 -1.94 -9.13
CA GLN A 121 23.81 -2.10 -9.61
C GLN A 121 22.98 -0.86 -9.27
N ARG A 122 21.98 -0.58 -10.11
CA ARG A 122 20.99 0.47 -9.83
C ARG A 122 19.87 -0.10 -8.97
N ASP A 123 19.66 0.49 -7.80
CA ASP A 123 18.50 0.22 -6.96
C ASP A 123 17.33 1.14 -7.36
N LEU A 124 16.11 0.62 -7.32
CA LEU A 124 14.88 1.36 -7.62
C LEU A 124 14.24 1.98 -6.36
N THR A 125 14.66 1.53 -5.17
CA THR A 125 14.14 2.04 -3.90
C THR A 125 14.84 3.31 -3.41
N ARG A 126 16.05 3.59 -3.89
CA ARG A 126 16.87 4.77 -3.56
C ARG A 126 17.44 5.40 -4.82
N ASN A 127 17.91 6.63 -4.73
CA ASN A 127 18.52 7.32 -5.87
C ASN A 127 19.96 6.89 -6.14
N ALA A 128 20.67 6.39 -5.12
CA ALA A 128 22.07 5.99 -5.22
C ALA A 128 22.24 4.59 -5.84
N PHE A 129 23.39 4.38 -6.50
CA PHE A 129 23.84 3.06 -6.91
C PHE A 129 24.30 2.23 -5.70
N VAL A 130 24.11 0.92 -5.77
CA VAL A 130 24.54 -0.03 -4.75
C VAL A 130 25.73 -0.82 -5.30
N ALA A 131 26.83 -0.84 -4.56
CA ALA A 131 27.99 -1.65 -4.88
C ALA A 131 27.94 -2.97 -4.11
N LEU A 132 28.12 -4.07 -4.82
CA LEU A 132 28.36 -5.39 -4.23
C LEU A 132 29.84 -5.50 -3.92
N THR A 133 30.14 -5.69 -2.64
CA THR A 133 31.50 -5.75 -2.12
C THR A 133 31.75 -7.14 -1.55
N ILE A 134 32.96 -7.64 -1.75
CA ILE A 134 33.39 -8.96 -1.27
C ILE A 134 34.63 -8.80 -0.40
N SER A 135 34.58 -9.41 0.79
CA SER A 135 35.68 -9.52 1.74
C SER A 135 36.19 -10.95 1.82
N GLY A 136 37.49 -11.14 2.08
CA GLY A 136 38.06 -12.48 2.39
C GLY A 136 38.59 -13.28 1.20
N ILE A 137 38.46 -12.80 -0.03
CA ILE A 137 39.14 -13.38 -1.20
C ILE A 137 40.51 -12.71 -1.34
N LYS A 138 41.60 -13.47 -1.15
CA LYS A 138 42.94 -13.04 -1.63
C LYS A 138 42.82 -12.79 -3.14
N PRO A 139 43.21 -11.62 -3.66
CA PRO A 139 43.19 -11.40 -5.10
C PRO A 139 44.15 -12.40 -5.76
N VAL A 140 43.60 -13.38 -6.48
CA VAL A 140 44.37 -14.34 -7.30
C VAL A 140 44.87 -13.68 -8.60
N ILE A 141 44.72 -12.37 -8.75
CA ILE A 141 45.17 -11.66 -9.94
C ILE A 141 46.20 -10.63 -9.48
N ASP A 142 47.42 -11.12 -9.26
CA ASP A 142 48.59 -10.29 -9.44
C ASP A 142 48.56 -9.83 -10.90
N MET A 143 48.39 -8.53 -11.14
CA MET A 143 48.59 -7.90 -12.45
C MET A 143 50.03 -8.08 -12.99
N GLN A 144 50.88 -8.82 -12.25
CA GLN A 144 52.24 -9.23 -12.60
C GLN A 144 52.30 -10.58 -13.35
N GLN A 145 51.21 -11.34 -13.46
CA GLN A 145 51.20 -12.65 -14.15
C GLN A 145 50.63 -12.62 -15.59
N LEU A 146 50.33 -11.43 -16.11
CA LEU A 146 49.82 -11.21 -17.48
C LEU A 146 50.79 -10.38 -18.36
N ALA A 147 52.08 -10.32 -17.98
CA ALA A 147 53.15 -9.70 -18.76
C ALA A 147 54.19 -10.76 -19.17
#